data_AF-A0A351XE01-F1
#
_entry.id   AF-A0A351XE01-F1
#
_cell.length_a   1.000
_cell.length_b   1.000
_cell.length_c   1.000
_cell.angle_alpha   90.00
_cell.angle_beta   90.00
_cell.angle_gamma   90.00
#
_symmetry.space_group_name_H-M   'P 1'
#
loop_
_entity.id
_entity.type
_entity.pdbx_description
1 polymer ?
#
loop_
_entity_poly.entity_id
_entity_poly.type
_entity_poly.pdbx_seq_one_letter_code
_entity_poly.pdbx_strand_id
1 'polypeptide(L)' 'MAGPMTGVKVVELGVWIAGPAAGGILADWGADVVKLEPPSGDPCRMFQRMLGGVLPTNPV' A
#
# COMPACT_ATOMS: atom_id res chain seq x y z
N MET A 1 -16.35 11.05 -5.86
CA MET A 1 -16.42 11.19 -7.33
C MET A 1 -16.10 9.82 -7.92
N ALA A 2 -16.80 9.36 -8.96
CA ALA A 2 -16.47 8.07 -9.59
C ALA A 2 -15.22 8.23 -10.47
N GLY A 3 -14.14 7.53 -10.13
CA GLY A 3 -12.90 7.50 -10.91
C GLY A 3 -12.89 6.36 -11.94
N PRO A 4 -11.89 6.30 -12.84
CA PRO A 4 -11.84 5.34 -13.95
C PRO A 4 -11.77 3.87 -13.50
N MET A 5 -11.44 3.60 -12.24
CA MET A 5 -11.39 2.24 -11.67
C MET A 5 -12.60 1.90 -10.79
N THR A 6 -13.66 2.71 -10.81
CA THR A 6 -14.87 2.48 -10.00
C THR A 6 -15.46 1.09 -10.28
N GLY A 7 -15.69 0.31 -9.21
CA GLY A 7 -16.27 -1.04 -9.29
C GLY A 7 -15.24 -2.15 -9.55
N VAL A 8 -13.97 -1.81 -9.77
CA VAL A 8 -12.88 -2.79 -9.86
C VAL A 8 -12.39 -3.15 -8.46
N LYS A 9 -12.20 -4.45 -8.22
CA LYS A 9 -11.56 -4.97 -7.00
C LYS A 9 -10.16 -5.47 -7.33
N VAL A 10 -9.17 -5.08 -6.54
CA VAL A 10 -7.76 -5.41 -6.76
C VAL A 10 -7.19 -6.11 -5.54
N VAL A 11 -6.51 -7.22 -5.77
CA VAL A 11 -5.68 -7.89 -4.76
C VAL A 11 -4.23 -7.46 -4.99
N GLU A 12 -3.66 -6.71 -4.05
CA GLU A 12 -2.29 -6.21 -4.11
C GLU A 12 -1.36 -7.17 -3.37
N LEU A 13 -0.38 -7.74 -4.10
CA LEU A 13 0.58 -8.74 -3.61
C LEU A 13 2.03 -8.25 -3.63
N GLY A 14 2.25 -7.04 -4.14
CA GLY A 14 3.56 -6.43 -4.24
C GLY A 14 4.12 -6.09 -2.86
N VAL A 15 5.44 -5.99 -2.81
CA VAL A 15 6.18 -5.66 -1.59
C VAL A 15 7.06 -4.45 -1.84
N TRP A 16 7.54 -3.83 -0.77
CA TRP A 16 8.36 -2.63 -0.84
C TRP A 16 7.61 -1.43 -1.39
N ILE A 17 7.97 -0.96 -2.58
CA ILE A 17 7.60 0.40 -3.03
C ILE A 17 6.74 0.33 -4.29
N ALA A 18 7.23 -0.27 -5.37
CA ALA A 18 6.60 -0.15 -6.68
C ALA A 18 5.18 -0.74 -6.74
N GLY A 19 4.97 -1.94 -6.18
CA GLY A 19 3.66 -2.60 -6.15
C GLY A 19 2.62 -1.82 -5.33
N PRO A 20 2.90 -1.54 -4.04
CA PRO A 20 2.02 -0.74 -3.20
C PRO A 20 1.73 0.66 -3.76
N ALA A 21 2.72 1.30 -4.40
CA ALA A 21 2.53 2.59 -5.06
C ALA A 21 1.55 2.50 -6.24
N ALA A 22 1.67 1.47 -7.08
CA ALA A 22 0.70 1.22 -8.14
C ALA A 22 -0.70 0.93 -7.57
N GLY A 23 -0.79 0.14 -6.49
CA GLY A 23 -2.05 -0.12 -5.78
C GLY A 23 -2.70 1.16 -5.24
N GLY A 24 -1.91 2.08 -4.67
CA GLY A 24 -2.38 3.39 -4.22
C GLY A 24 -2.97 4.23 -5.35
N ILE A 25 -2.30 4.30 -6.50
CA ILE A 25 -2.81 5.02 -7.69
C ILE A 25 -4.15 4.42 -8.15
N LEU A 26 -4.29 3.09 -8.15
CA LEU A 26 -5.55 2.44 -8.51
C LEU A 26 -6.67 2.75 -7.51
N ALA A 27 -6.35 2.83 -6.22
CA ALA A 27 -7.29 3.23 -5.17
C ALA A 27 -7.73 4.70 -5.33
N ASP A 28 -6.79 5.61 -5.64
CA ASP A 28 -7.08 7.02 -5.95
C ASP A 28 -8.01 7.15 -7.17
N TRP A 29 -7.91 6.21 -8.11
CA TRP A 29 -8.79 6.11 -9.28
C TRP A 29 -10.12 5.38 -9.00
N GLY A 30 -10.38 4.98 -7.76
CA GLY A 30 -11.65 4.45 -7.29
C GLY A 30 -11.76 2.92 -7.24
N ALA A 31 -10.64 2.19 -7.34
CA ALA A 31 -10.62 0.75 -7.09
C ALA A 31 -10.78 0.44 -5.60
N ASP A 32 -11.41 -0.70 -5.30
CA ASP A 32 -11.35 -1.33 -3.97
C ASP A 32 -10.10 -2.22 -3.91
N VAL A 33 -9.03 -1.71 -3.30
CA VAL A 33 -7.71 -2.36 -3.28
C VAL A 33 -7.46 -2.97 -1.90
N VAL A 34 -7.31 -4.29 -1.85
CA VAL A 34 -6.95 -5.03 -0.64
C VAL A 34 -5.51 -5.50 -0.75
N LYS A 35 -4.65 -5.02 0.15
CA LYS A 35 -3.27 -5.48 0.27
C LYS A 35 -3.21 -6.77 1.08
N LEU A 36 -2.61 -7.80 0.51
CA LEU A 36 -2.31 -9.04 1.24
C LEU A 36 -0.84 -9.03 1.64
N GLU A 37 -0.61 -9.18 2.94
CA GLU A 37 0.72 -9.19 3.51
C GLU A 37 1.01 -10.55 4.17
N PRO A 38 2.29 -10.94 4.29
CA PRO A 38 2.68 -11.97 5.23
C PRO A 38 2.23 -11.61 6.65
N PRO A 39 2.08 -12.59 7.57
CA PRO A 39 1.75 -12.30 8.97
C PRO A 39 2.72 -11.32 9.67
N SER A 40 3.96 -11.23 9.19
CA SER A 40 4.97 -10.26 9.67
C SER A 40 4.82 -8.85 9.11
N GLY A 41 3.88 -8.63 8.17
CA GLY A 41 3.71 -7.41 7.42
C GLY A 41 4.68 -7.26 6.24
N ASP A 42 4.40 -6.26 5.39
CA ASP A 42 5.29 -5.79 4.32
C ASP A 42 6.60 -5.22 4.92
N PRO A 43 7.79 -5.66 4.46
CA PRO A 43 9.07 -5.12 4.92
C PRO A 43 9.21 -3.60 4.85
N CYS A 44 8.48 -2.94 3.93
CA CYS A 44 8.46 -1.48 3.80
C CYS A 44 7.99 -0.78 5.09
N ARG A 45 7.17 -1.46 5.92
CA ARG A 45 6.74 -0.93 7.23
C ARG A 45 7.90 -0.67 8.19
N MET A 46 9.04 -1.34 7.98
CA MET A 46 10.26 -1.18 8.76
C MET A 46 11.25 -0.17 8.15
N PHE A 47 10.96 0.35 6.96
CA PHE A 47 11.90 1.18 6.18
C PHE A 47 12.37 2.41 6.97
N GLN A 48 11.46 3.06 7.71
CA GLN A 48 11.79 4.20 8.56
C GLN A 48 12.77 3.84 9.68
N ARG A 49 12.62 2.67 10.30
CA ARG A 49 13.55 2.16 11.32
C ARG A 49 14.92 1.87 10.72
N MET A 50 14.96 1.31 9.51
CA MET A 50 16.22 1.05 8.79
C MET A 50 17.01 2.34 8.54
N LEU A 51 16.32 3.46 8.31
CA LEU A 51 16.92 4.77 8.06
C LEU A 51 17.18 5.59 9.34
N GLY A 52 17.07 4.99 10.53
CA GLY A 52 17.34 5.68 11.81
C GLY A 52 16.25 6.66 12.25
N GLY A 53 15.07 6.63 11.61
CA GLY A 53 13.92 7.46 12.00
C GLY A 53 13.25 6.93 13.26
N VAL A 54 13.01 7.81 14.24
CA VAL A 54 12.44 7.47 15.57
C VAL A 54 10.96 7.85 15.73
N LEU A 55 10.28 8.22 14.65
CA LEU A 55 8.89 8.72 14.76
C LEU A 55 7.90 7.55 14.90
N PRO A 56 6.79 7.77 15.63
CA PRO A 56 5.73 6.79 15.71
C PRO A 56 5.20 6.57 14.29
N THR A 57 5.15 5.30 13.89
CA THR A 57 4.67 4.78 12.61
C THR A 57 3.70 5.70 11.89
N ASN A 58 4.06 6.15 10.68
CA ASN A 58 3.11 6.78 9.77
C ASN A 58 1.94 5.79 9.55
N PRO A 59 0.72 6.12 10.01
CA PRO A 59 -0.44 5.28 9.81
C PRO A 59 -0.96 5.61 8.41
N VAL A 60 -0.44 4.89 7.42
CA VAL A 60 -1.35 4.51 6.34
C VAL A 60 -2.27 3.44 6.92
#